data_AF-A0A968YMS1-F1
#
_entry.id   AF-A0A968YMS1-F1
#
_cell.length_a   1.000
_cell.length_b   1.000
_cell.length_c   1.000
_cell.angle_alpha   90.00
_cell.angle_beta   90.00
_cell.angle_gamma   90.00
#
_symmetry.space_group_name_H-M   'P 1'
#
loop_
_entity.id
_entity.type
_entity.pdbx_description
1 polymer ?
#
loop_
_entity_poly.entity_id
_entity_poly.type
_entity_poly.pdbx_seq_one_letter_code
_entity_poly.pdbx_strand_id
1 'polypeptide(L)'
;MFPKKSVSSRSLGSNQRYYYRINNKLVNRRASRYDQAPINGDAWLDNDDNNARVMRGGSWRNEPFLCRSSSRQFNYANEMLNNIGFRVIRSL
;
A
#
# COMPACT_ATOMS: atom_id res chain seq x y z
N MET A 1 32.94 -39.33 11.88
CA MET A 1 31.58 -38.79 11.65
C MET A 1 30.92 -38.66 13.02
N PHE A 2 30.82 -37.44 13.57
CA PHE A 2 30.31 -37.20 14.93
C PHE A 2 28.85 -36.69 14.87
N PRO A 3 27.97 -37.08 15.81
CA PRO A 3 26.57 -36.67 15.78
C PRO A 3 26.44 -35.21 16.23
N LYS A 4 25.76 -34.37 15.41
CA LYS A 4 25.36 -33.03 15.83
C LYS A 4 24.11 -33.13 16.71
N LYS A 5 24.24 -32.80 18.00
CA LYS A 5 23.12 -32.66 18.94
C LYS A 5 22.20 -31.51 18.52
N SER A 6 20.90 -31.73 18.61
CA SER A 6 19.87 -30.70 18.49
C SER A 6 19.90 -29.77 19.70
N VAL A 7 19.78 -28.46 19.47
CA VAL A 7 19.60 -27.46 20.52
C VAL A 7 18.17 -26.95 20.41
N SER A 8 17.36 -27.17 21.44
CA SER A 8 16.03 -26.57 21.58
C SER A 8 16.18 -25.13 22.06
N SER A 9 15.67 -24.17 21.29
CA SER A 9 15.54 -22.79 21.76
C SER A 9 14.33 -22.68 22.69
N ARG A 10 14.61 -22.43 23.98
CA ARG A 10 13.63 -22.07 25.01
C ARG A 10 12.74 -20.93 24.54
N SER A 11 11.42 -21.08 24.74
CA SER A 11 10.48 -19.96 24.63
C SER A 11 10.77 -18.95 25.75
N LEU A 12 11.06 -17.72 25.36
CA LEU A 12 11.05 -16.57 26.24
C LEU A 12 9.85 -15.71 25.88
N GLY A 13 9.17 -15.25 26.92
CA GLY A 13 7.84 -14.65 26.89
C GLY A 13 7.67 -13.52 25.89
N SER A 14 6.44 -13.49 25.39
CA SER A 14 5.76 -12.39 24.70
C SER A 14 6.41 -11.01 24.85
N ASN A 15 6.99 -10.54 23.75
CA ASN A 15 6.77 -9.17 23.31
C ASN A 15 6.62 -9.23 21.79
N GLN A 16 5.44 -9.70 21.35
CA GLN A 16 4.98 -9.45 19.99
C GLN A 16 4.85 -7.94 19.86
N ARG A 17 5.93 -7.29 19.43
CA ARG A 17 5.84 -5.95 18.87
C ARG A 17 4.85 -6.06 17.73
N TYR A 18 3.69 -5.45 17.88
CA TYR A 18 2.80 -5.18 16.77
C TYR A 18 3.54 -4.20 15.85
N TYR A 19 4.37 -4.74 14.96
CA TYR A 19 4.75 -4.01 13.77
C TYR A 19 3.46 -3.92 12.96
N TYR A 20 2.82 -2.75 12.98
CA TYR A 20 1.89 -2.40 11.93
C TYR A 20 2.72 -2.38 10.64
N ARG A 21 2.77 -3.52 9.95
CA ARG A 21 3.25 -3.57 8.58
C ARG A 21 2.24 -2.75 7.79
N ILE A 22 2.56 -1.47 7.59
CA ILE A 22 1.82 -0.61 6.69
C ILE A 22 1.97 -1.27 5.33
N ASN A 23 0.96 -2.04 4.92
CA ASN A 23 0.89 -2.56 3.58
C ASN A 23 0.66 -1.35 2.67
N ASN A 24 1.75 -0.65 2.32
CA ASN A 24 1.80 0.32 1.23
C ASN A 24 1.68 -0.39 -0.13
N LYS A 25 0.83 -1.43 -0.22
CA LYS A 25 0.29 -1.96 -1.47
C LYS A 25 -0.72 -0.92 -2.00
N LEU A 26 -0.22 0.27 -2.26
CA LEU A 26 -0.98 1.32 -2.92
C LEU A 26 -1.11 0.89 -4.39
N VAL A 27 -2.24 1.23 -4.99
CA VAL A 27 -2.41 1.19 -6.45
C VAL A 27 -1.35 2.11 -7.06
N ASN A 28 -0.37 1.53 -7.74
CA ASN A 28 0.76 2.28 -8.33
C ASN A 28 0.59 2.46 -9.83
N ARG A 29 -0.15 1.55 -10.50
CA ARG A 29 -0.33 1.61 -11.95
C ARG A 29 -1.18 2.82 -12.36
N ARG A 30 -0.56 3.66 -13.20
CA ARG A 30 -1.23 4.74 -13.93
C ARG A 30 -1.80 4.18 -15.22
N ALA A 31 -3.08 3.78 -15.19
CA ALA A 31 -3.78 3.31 -16.37
C ALA A 31 -5.03 4.16 -16.68
N SER A 32 -5.21 4.51 -17.94
CA SER A 32 -6.42 5.19 -18.42
C SER A 32 -7.64 4.26 -18.44
N ARG A 33 -7.42 2.94 -18.53
CA ARG A 33 -8.46 1.88 -18.58
C ARG A 33 -8.21 0.81 -17.52
N TYR A 34 -9.16 -0.10 -17.30
CA TYR A 34 -9.07 -1.18 -16.30
C TYR A 34 -8.94 -2.58 -16.92
N ASP A 35 -8.63 -2.67 -18.22
CA ASP A 35 -8.68 -3.92 -19.00
C ASP A 35 -7.75 -5.04 -18.48
N GLN A 36 -6.75 -4.70 -17.67
CA GLN A 36 -5.80 -5.63 -17.05
C GLN A 36 -5.73 -5.46 -15.52
N ALA A 37 -6.79 -4.92 -14.92
CA ALA A 37 -6.85 -4.69 -13.47
C ALA A 37 -7.01 -6.02 -12.72
N PRO A 38 -6.32 -6.21 -11.58
CA PRO A 38 -6.51 -7.38 -10.73
C PRO A 38 -7.97 -7.49 -10.27
N ILE A 39 -8.57 -8.66 -10.47
CA ILE A 39 -9.96 -8.94 -10.08
C ILE A 39 -10.08 -9.47 -8.64
N ASN A 40 -8.96 -9.85 -8.03
CA ASN A 40 -8.88 -10.45 -6.70
C ASN A 40 -8.67 -9.42 -5.58
N GLY A 41 -8.76 -8.11 -5.90
CA GLY A 41 -8.54 -7.04 -4.94
C GLY A 41 -7.07 -6.78 -4.59
N ASP A 42 -6.12 -7.46 -5.25
CA ASP A 42 -4.70 -7.12 -5.11
C ASP A 42 -4.41 -5.72 -5.68
N ALA A 43 -3.38 -5.09 -5.14
CA ALA A 43 -2.90 -3.82 -5.66
C ALA A 43 -2.40 -3.98 -7.10
N TRP A 44 -2.80 -3.05 -7.95
CA TRP A 44 -2.32 -2.98 -9.32
C TRP A 44 -0.95 -2.30 -9.35
N LEU A 45 0.10 -3.12 -9.24
CA LEU A 45 1.49 -2.67 -9.21
C LEU A 45 2.09 -2.69 -10.61
N ASP A 46 2.85 -1.65 -10.94
CA ASP A 46 3.74 -1.64 -12.10
C ASP A 46 5.17 -1.89 -11.64
N ASN A 47 5.94 -2.59 -12.47
CA ASN A 47 7.39 -2.76 -12.29
C ASN A 47 8.17 -1.50 -12.69
N ASP A 48 7.47 -0.48 -13.15
CA ASP A 48 8.06 0.77 -13.60
C ASP A 48 8.22 1.69 -12.39
N ASP A 49 9.46 2.12 -12.12
CA ASP A 49 9.89 2.90 -10.95
C ASP A 49 9.43 4.37 -11.01
N ASN A 50 8.36 4.63 -11.78
CA ASN A 50 7.67 5.89 -11.81
C ASN A 50 7.01 6.07 -10.45
N ASN A 51 7.71 6.75 -9.54
CA ASN A 51 7.35 7.05 -8.15
C ASN A 51 5.98 7.72 -7.96
N ALA A 52 5.15 7.88 -9.00
CA ALA A 52 3.77 8.28 -8.89
C ALA A 52 2.92 7.22 -8.15
N ARG A 53 1.95 7.69 -7.35
CA ARG A 53 0.97 6.87 -6.63
C ARG A 53 -0.43 7.35 -6.95
N VAL A 54 -1.38 6.43 -7.10
CA VAL A 54 -2.79 6.78 -7.32
C VAL A 54 -3.38 7.30 -6.01
N MET A 55 -4.03 8.45 -6.09
CA MET A 55 -4.84 9.04 -5.02
C MET A 55 -6.33 8.97 -5.36
N ARG A 56 -7.16 8.84 -4.34
CA ARG A 56 -8.62 8.68 -4.45
C ARG A 56 -9.34 9.65 -3.50
N GLY A 57 -10.57 10.03 -3.87
CA GLY A 57 -11.48 10.81 -3.02
C GLY A 57 -11.37 12.34 -3.17
N GLY A 58 -10.26 12.85 -3.70
CA GLY A 58 -10.02 14.29 -3.79
C GLY A 58 -9.77 14.93 -2.42
N SER A 59 -9.73 16.26 -2.39
CA SER A 59 -9.43 17.09 -1.22
C SER A 59 -10.27 18.36 -1.21
N TRP A 60 -10.21 19.12 -0.13
CA TRP A 60 -10.88 20.43 0.02
C TRP A 60 -10.48 21.46 -1.04
N ARG A 61 -9.33 21.27 -1.71
CA ARG A 61 -8.83 22.15 -2.79
C ARG A 61 -9.33 21.74 -4.18
N ASN A 62 -9.89 20.54 -4.33
CA ASN A 62 -10.26 20.02 -5.64
C ASN A 62 -11.66 20.46 -6.06
N GLU A 63 -11.83 20.65 -7.37
CA GLU A 63 -13.14 20.85 -7.98
C GLU A 63 -14.07 19.65 -7.74
N PRO A 64 -15.39 19.85 -7.59
CA PRO A 64 -16.33 18.79 -7.23
C PRO A 64 -16.28 17.54 -8.11
N PHE A 65 -16.02 17.70 -9.42
CA PHE A 65 -15.96 16.57 -10.36
C PHE A 65 -14.77 15.63 -10.13
N LEU A 66 -13.73 16.09 -9.41
CA LEU A 66 -12.55 15.31 -9.04
C LEU A 66 -12.72 14.53 -7.74
N CYS A 67 -13.74 14.84 -6.93
CA CYS A 67 -14.01 14.18 -5.64
C CYS A 67 -14.90 12.94 -5.76
N ARG A 68 -15.26 12.53 -6.98
CA ARG A 68 -16.05 11.31 -7.22
C ARG A 68 -15.27 10.06 -6.84
N SER A 69 -15.95 9.02 -6.37
CA SER A 69 -15.34 7.74 -5.98
C SER A 69 -14.53 7.06 -7.10
N SER A 70 -14.91 7.29 -8.37
CA SER A 70 -14.21 6.75 -9.55
C SER A 70 -13.04 7.61 -10.02
N SER A 71 -12.89 8.83 -9.50
CA SER A 71 -11.79 9.74 -9.85
C SER A 71 -10.44 9.15 -9.44
N ARG A 72 -9.42 9.43 -10.26
CA ARG A 72 -8.04 9.01 -10.07
C ARG A 72 -7.14 10.21 -10.26
N GLN A 73 -6.41 10.57 -9.22
CA GLN A 73 -5.35 11.57 -9.29
C GLN A 73 -4.00 10.90 -9.01
N PHE A 74 -2.91 11.59 -9.34
CA PHE A 74 -1.57 11.05 -9.23
C PHE A 74 -0.62 12.10 -8.71
N ASN A 75 0.15 11.77 -7.69
CA ASN A 75 1.26 12.57 -7.18
C ASN A 75 2.47 11.66 -6.96
N TYR A 76 3.67 12.24 -6.91
CA TYR A 76 4.86 11.49 -6.58
C TYR A 76 4.86 11.07 -5.10
N ALA A 77 5.41 9.89 -4.81
CA ALA A 77 5.42 9.29 -3.47
C ALA A 77 6.22 10.11 -2.45
N ASN A 78 7.13 10.97 -2.91
CA ASN A 78 7.92 11.87 -2.10
C ASN A 78 7.29 13.27 -1.95
N GLU A 79 6.14 13.53 -2.58
CA GLU A 79 5.44 14.79 -2.39
C GLU A 79 4.61 14.76 -1.11
N MET A 80 4.76 15.82 -0.31
CA MET A 80 4.00 16.02 0.92
C MET A 80 3.18 17.31 0.79
N LEU A 81 1.89 17.15 0.52
CA LEU A 81 0.94 18.27 0.44
C LEU A 81 -0.04 18.20 1.61
N ASN A 82 -0.41 19.36 2.14
CA ASN A 82 -1.37 19.48 3.26
C ASN A 82 -2.81 19.08 2.91
N ASN A 83 -3.08 18.78 1.64
CA ASN A 83 -4.37 18.33 1.13
C ASN A 83 -4.34 16.87 0.66
N ILE A 84 -3.27 16.13 0.95
CA ILE A 84 -3.12 14.70 0.66
C ILE A 84 -2.96 13.92 1.97
N GLY A 85 -3.65 12.78 2.07
CA GLY A 85 -3.52 11.84 3.19
C GLY A 85 -3.70 10.40 2.73
N PHE A 86 -3.65 9.46 3.68
CA PHE A 86 -3.81 8.03 3.41
C PHE A 86 -4.71 7.36 4.45
N ARG A 87 -5.27 6.20 4.07
CA ARG A 87 -6.01 5.31 4.98
C ARG A 87 -5.23 4.01 5.12
N VAL A 88 -5.23 3.45 6.32
CA VAL A 88 -4.58 2.16 6.61
C VAL A 88 -5.61 1.05 6.51
N ILE A 89 -5.21 -0.08 5.93
CA ILE A 89 -6.01 -1.30 5.85
C ILE A 89 -5.23 -2.41 6.56
N ARG A 90 -5.94 -3.25 7.32
CA ARG A 90 -5.38 -4.48 7.92
C ARG A 90 -6.17 -5.69 7.43
N SER A 91 -5.51 -6.84 7.40
CA SER A 91 -6.21 -8.12 7.30
C SER A 91 -7.07 -8.33 8.55
N LEU A 92 -8.20 -9.03 8.38
CA LEU A 92 -9.10 -9.36 9.48
C LEU A 92 -8.42 -10.26 10.50
#